data_AF-A0A699GSV4-F1
#
_entry.id   AF-A0A699GSV4-F1
#
_cell.length_a   1.000
_cell.length_b   1.000
_cell.length_c   1.000
_cell.angle_alpha   90.00
_cell.angle_beta   90.00
_cell.angle_gamma   90.00
#
_symmetry.space_group_name_H-M   'P 1'
#
loop_
_entity.id
_entity.type
_entity.pdbx_description
1 polymer ?
#
loop_
_entity_poly.entity_id
_entity_poly.type
_entity_poly.pdbx_seq_one_letter_code
_entity_poly.pdbx_strand_id
1 'polypeptide(L)'
;MKDLEEATLILGIKIYRDRTKRLIRLSQSAYMDKILKRFKMENSKRGNIPMQERFDLNKTQGASTTEEVKLMQNVPYALAVGSIMYAVRCTRPDVAFAQNITIRFQYNLGEPN
;
A
#
# COMPACT_ATOMS: atom_id res chain seq x y z
N MET A 1 -3.49 -28.60 25.51
CA MET A 1 -3.32 -27.31 24.83
C MET A 1 -3.16 -26.23 25.88
N LYS A 2 -2.16 -25.35 25.74
CA LYS A 2 -1.91 -24.26 26.69
C LYS A 2 -2.67 -23.02 26.21
N ASP A 3 -3.41 -22.38 27.10
CA ASP A 3 -4.08 -21.11 26.81
C ASP A 3 -3.03 -20.00 26.73
N LEU A 4 -3.04 -19.23 25.65
CA LEU A 4 -2.08 -18.16 25.33
C LEU A 4 -2.69 -16.76 25.48
N GLU A 5 -3.81 -16.68 26.20
CA GLU A 5 -4.60 -15.46 26.36
C GLU A 5 -5.18 -14.95 25.03
N GLU A 6 -5.76 -13.75 25.05
CA GLU A 6 -6.42 -13.19 23.88
C GLU A 6 -5.39 -12.63 22.88
N ALA A 7 -5.50 -13.07 21.61
CA ALA A 7 -4.60 -12.61 20.56
C ALA A 7 -4.79 -11.11 20.28
N THR A 8 -3.73 -10.33 20.49
CA THR A 8 -3.71 -8.87 20.26
C THR A 8 -3.04 -8.49 18.93
N LEU A 9 -2.22 -9.37 18.37
CA LEU A 9 -1.47 -9.14 17.14
C LEU A 9 -1.38 -10.43 16.32
N ILE A 10 -1.68 -10.35 15.02
CA ILE A 10 -1.44 -11.44 14.07
C ILE A 10 -0.84 -10.86 12.78
N LEU A 11 0.34 -11.33 12.38
CA LEU A 11 1.01 -10.88 11.15
C LEU A 11 1.13 -9.34 11.00
N GLY A 12 1.25 -8.61 12.10
CA GLY A 12 1.30 -7.14 12.09
C GLY A 12 -0.07 -6.45 12.03
N ILE A 13 -1.17 -7.20 12.10
CA ILE A 13 -2.55 -6.70 12.26
C ILE A 13 -2.86 -6.66 13.74
N LYS A 14 -3.17 -5.47 14.27
CA LYS A 14 -3.69 -5.32 15.63
C LYS A 14 -5.15 -5.77 15.69
N ILE A 15 -5.46 -6.62 16.64
CA ILE A 15 -6.81 -7.13 16.88
C ILE A 15 -7.35 -6.43 18.12
N TYR A 16 -8.53 -5.83 17.99
CA TYR A 16 -9.31 -5.29 19.11
C TYR A 16 -10.61 -6.06 19.17
N ARG A 17 -10.88 -6.69 20.32
CA ARG A 17 -12.09 -7.48 20.52
C ARG A 17 -12.86 -6.96 21.72
N ASP A 18 -14.12 -6.61 21.49
CA ASP A 18 -15.06 -6.26 22.54
C ASP A 18 -16.13 -7.35 22.60
N ARG A 19 -16.01 -8.25 23.58
CA ARG A 19 -16.94 -9.37 23.75
C ARG A 19 -18.32 -8.93 24.22
N THR A 20 -18.40 -7.85 24.98
CA THR A 20 -19.68 -7.32 25.49
C THR A 20 -20.53 -6.78 24.35
N LYS A 21 -19.91 -6.06 23.40
CA LYS A 21 -20.58 -5.53 22.20
C LYS A 21 -20.55 -6.49 21.02
N ARG A 22 -19.89 -7.64 21.14
CA ARG A 22 -19.65 -8.61 20.06
C ARG A 22 -18.98 -7.99 18.83
N LEU A 23 -18.03 -7.08 19.05
CA LEU A 23 -17.30 -6.38 17.99
C LEU A 23 -15.87 -6.88 17.88
N ILE A 24 -15.39 -6.97 16.65
CA ILE A 24 -13.97 -7.17 16.33
C ILE A 24 -13.54 -6.05 15.38
N ARG A 25 -12.43 -5.39 15.69
CA ARG A 25 -11.78 -4.41 14.82
C ARG A 25 -10.37 -4.88 14.53
N LEU A 26 -9.97 -4.73 13.27
CA LEU A 26 -8.63 -5.03 12.78
C LEU A 26 -7.97 -3.74 12.33
N SER A 27 -6.69 -3.56 12.68
CA SER A 27 -5.94 -2.37 12.27
C SER A 27 -4.54 -2.73 11.78
N GLN A 28 -4.22 -2.25 10.57
CA GLN A 28 -2.89 -2.31 9.98
C GLN A 28 -2.20 -0.94 9.92
N SER A 29 -2.60 0.03 10.75
CA SER A 29 -2.00 1.38 10.73
C SER A 29 -0.48 1.34 10.87
N ALA A 30 0.04 0.57 11.83
CA ALA A 30 1.49 0.40 12.02
C ALA A 30 2.20 -0.21 10.80
N TYR A 31 1.53 -1.09 10.05
CA TYR A 31 2.05 -1.61 8.79
C TYR A 31 2.08 -0.53 7.71
N MET A 32 1.03 0.29 7.60
CA MET A 32 0.99 1.41 6.66
C MET A 32 2.10 2.42 6.94
N ASP A 33 2.31 2.80 8.20
CA ASP A 33 3.40 3.72 8.59
C ASP A 33 4.77 3.14 8.23
N LYS A 34 4.95 1.82 8.45
CA LYS A 34 6.18 1.11 8.10
C LYS A 34 6.46 1.13 6.60
N ILE A 35 5.45 0.88 5.75
CA ILE A 35 5.64 0.88 4.29
C ILE A 35 5.88 2.29 3.77
N LEU A 36 5.17 3.31 4.28
CA LEU A 36 5.37 4.70 3.86
C LEU A 36 6.81 5.13 4.16
N LYS A 37 7.31 4.88 5.37
CA LYS A 37 8.70 5.18 5.73
C LYS A 37 9.71 4.38 4.89
N ARG A 38 9.43 3.10 4.59
CA ARG A 38 10.32 2.26 3.77
C ARG A 38 10.54 2.83 2.37
N PHE A 39 9.49 3.41 1.78
CA PHE A 39 9.52 3.96 0.42
C PHE A 39 9.68 5.49 0.39
N LYS A 40 10.03 6.13 1.51
CA LYS A 40 10.22 7.59 1.64
C LYS A 40 8.97 8.40 1.26
N MET A 41 7.79 7.89 1.62
CA MET A 41 6.48 8.47 1.32
C MET A 41 5.74 8.99 2.57
N GLU A 42 6.43 9.13 3.71
CA GLU A 42 5.84 9.60 4.97
C GLU A 42 5.22 11.01 4.87
N ASN A 43 5.75 11.84 3.98
CA ASN A 43 5.32 13.22 3.76
C ASN A 43 4.43 13.37 2.51
N SER A 44 4.01 12.26 1.89
CA SER A 44 3.11 12.31 0.74
C SER A 44 1.76 12.92 1.13
N LYS A 45 1.13 13.63 0.18
CA LYS A 45 -0.18 14.26 0.38
C LYS A 45 -1.20 13.20 0.80
N ARG A 46 -1.90 13.45 1.90
CA ARG A 46 -3.00 12.59 2.36
C ARG A 46 -4.25 12.91 1.55
N GLY A 47 -4.88 11.88 1.01
CA GLY A 47 -6.17 11.98 0.34
C GLY A 47 -7.28 11.39 1.21
N ASN A 48 -8.50 11.90 1.05
CA ASN A 48 -9.71 11.32 1.65
C ASN A 48 -10.32 10.22 0.78
N ILE A 49 -9.84 10.09 -0.46
CA ILE A 49 -10.29 9.10 -1.43
C ILE A 49 -9.13 8.18 -1.82
N PRO A 50 -9.38 6.88 -2.11
CA PRO A 50 -8.33 5.95 -2.50
C PRO A 50 -7.62 6.30 -3.81
N MET A 51 -8.33 6.95 -4.75
CA MET A 51 -7.81 7.38 -6.05
C MET A 51 -8.66 8.54 -6.59
N GLN A 52 -8.05 9.42 -7.39
CA GLN A 52 -8.75 10.51 -8.07
C GLN A 52 -9.53 9.96 -9.28
N GLU A 53 -10.74 10.48 -9.53
CA GLU A 53 -11.69 9.97 -10.55
C GLU A 53 -11.14 10.02 -11.99
N ARG A 54 -10.27 10.99 -12.29
CA ARG A 54 -9.64 11.17 -13.61
C ARG A 54 -8.13 11.01 -13.53
N PHE A 55 -7.67 9.87 -13.01
CA PHE A 55 -6.24 9.56 -12.96
C PHE A 55 -5.88 8.57 -14.07
N ASP A 56 -5.57 9.11 -15.24
CA ASP A 56 -5.14 8.32 -16.39
C ASP A 56 -3.63 8.12 -16.35
N LEU A 57 -3.22 6.91 -15.98
CA LEU A 57 -1.85 6.45 -16.22
C LEU A 57 -1.73 6.01 -17.68
N ASN A 58 -0.80 6.60 -18.41
CA ASN A 58 -0.49 6.21 -19.79
C ASN A 58 0.88 5.55 -19.86
N LYS A 59 1.04 4.54 -20.72
CA LYS A 59 2.33 3.88 -20.97
C LYS A 59 3.38 4.85 -21.53
N THR A 60 2.95 5.94 -22.15
CA THR A 60 3.83 7.02 -22.62
C THR A 60 4.43 7.86 -21.50
N GLN A 61 3.92 7.75 -20.27
CA GLN A 61 4.50 8.37 -19.07
C GLN A 61 5.61 7.51 -18.45
N GLY A 62 6.01 6.42 -19.12
CA GLY A 62 7.15 5.60 -18.74
C GLY A 62 8.48 6.35 -18.90
N ALA A 63 9.50 5.92 -18.17
CA ALA A 63 10.86 6.40 -18.35
C ALA A 63 11.28 6.20 -19.81
N SER A 64 11.52 7.29 -20.51
CA SER A 64 11.77 7.29 -21.96
C SER A 64 13.24 7.59 -22.27
N THR A 65 13.92 8.35 -21.41
CA THR A 65 15.35 8.63 -21.55
C THR A 65 16.21 7.60 -20.81
N THR A 66 17.43 7.35 -21.30
CA THR A 66 18.39 6.44 -20.65
C THR A 66 18.71 6.86 -19.21
N GLU A 67 18.63 8.17 -18.92
CA GLU A 67 18.83 8.72 -17.58
C GLU A 67 17.64 8.40 -16.67
N GLU A 68 16.41 8.65 -17.11
CA GLU A 68 15.19 8.27 -16.38
C GLU A 68 15.12 6.77 -16.10
N VAL A 69 15.47 5.93 -17.07
CA VAL A 69 15.46 4.47 -16.90
C VAL A 69 16.46 4.07 -15.80
N LYS A 70 17.67 4.66 -15.79
CA LYS A 70 18.67 4.41 -14.73
C LYS A 70 18.20 4.91 -13.36
N LEU A 71 17.49 6.04 -13.32
CA LEU A 71 16.89 6.55 -12.08
C LEU A 71 15.80 5.60 -11.56
N MET A 72 14.88 5.20 -12.43
CA MET A 72 13.74 4.34 -12.08
C MET A 72 14.16 2.90 -11.76
N GLN A 73 15.28 2.39 -12.28
CA GLN A 73 15.86 1.11 -11.86
C GLN A 73 16.15 1.04 -10.36
N ASN A 74 16.47 2.18 -9.74
CA ASN A 74 16.74 2.26 -8.31
C ASN A 74 15.48 2.48 -7.46
N VAL A 75 14.33 2.74 -8.09
CA VAL A 75 13.05 2.92 -7.40
C VAL A 75 12.38 1.56 -7.23
N PRO A 76 12.18 1.06 -6.00
CA PRO A 76 11.63 -0.27 -5.76
C PRO A 76 10.09 -0.29 -5.91
N TYR A 77 9.58 0.14 -7.06
CA TYR A 77 8.14 0.29 -7.30
C TYR A 77 7.38 -1.03 -7.19
N ALA A 78 7.89 -2.09 -7.82
CA ALA A 78 7.38 -3.45 -7.69
C ALA A 78 7.19 -3.88 -6.23
N LEU A 79 8.15 -3.54 -5.38
CA LEU A 79 8.14 -3.85 -3.96
C LEU A 79 7.11 -3.00 -3.21
N ALA A 80 6.93 -1.74 -3.60
CA ALA A 80 5.90 -0.86 -3.04
C ALA A 80 4.49 -1.36 -3.34
N VAL A 81 4.21 -1.68 -4.61
CA VAL A 81 2.91 -2.25 -5.04
C VAL A 81 2.64 -3.59 -4.34
N GLY A 82 3.64 -4.46 -4.23
CA GLY A 82 3.52 -5.72 -3.51
C GLY A 82 3.26 -5.53 -2.01
N SER A 83 3.83 -4.50 -1.40
CA SER A 83 3.58 -4.17 0.01
C SER A 83 2.15 -3.67 0.23
N ILE A 84 1.63 -2.83 -0.67
CA ILE A 84 0.23 -2.35 -0.62
C ILE A 84 -0.76 -3.52 -0.77
N MET A 85 -0.44 -4.52 -1.59
CA MET A 85 -1.28 -5.71 -1.78
C MET A 85 -1.61 -6.41 -0.45
N TYR A 86 -0.68 -6.48 0.49
CA TYR A 86 -0.94 -7.07 1.81
C TYR A 86 -2.00 -6.29 2.59
N ALA A 87 -1.93 -4.95 2.56
CA ALA A 87 -2.95 -4.11 3.20
C ALA A 87 -4.33 -4.30 2.58
N VAL A 88 -4.39 -4.36 1.25
CA VAL A 88 -5.64 -4.59 0.48
C VAL A 88 -6.30 -5.90 0.86
N ARG A 89 -5.53 -6.99 0.99
CA ARG A 89 -6.06 -8.33 1.27
C ARG A 89 -6.55 -8.51 2.70
N CYS A 90 -6.08 -7.70 3.64
CA CYS A 90 -6.36 -7.90 5.05
C CYS A 90 -7.33 -6.88 5.65
N THR A 91 -7.09 -5.57 5.46
CA THR A 91 -7.89 -4.54 6.17
C THR A 91 -8.30 -3.33 5.33
N ARG A 92 -7.74 -3.14 4.13
CA ARG A 92 -7.96 -1.97 3.26
C ARG A 92 -8.45 -2.33 1.85
N PRO A 93 -9.58 -3.05 1.71
CA PRO A 93 -10.13 -3.40 0.39
C PRO A 93 -10.53 -2.17 -0.44
N ASP A 94 -10.77 -1.04 0.21
CA ASP A 94 -11.07 0.25 -0.42
C ASP A 94 -9.92 0.76 -1.33
N VAL A 95 -8.68 0.31 -1.10
CA VAL A 95 -7.51 0.68 -1.92
C VAL A 95 -7.29 -0.29 -3.10
N ALA A 96 -8.07 -1.37 -3.20
CA ALA A 96 -7.87 -2.40 -4.22
C ALA A 96 -7.91 -1.85 -5.65
N PHE A 97 -8.82 -0.92 -5.92
CA PHE A 97 -8.93 -0.30 -7.25
C PHE A 97 -7.65 0.44 -7.63
N ALA A 98 -7.15 1.31 -6.76
CA ALA A 98 -5.91 2.04 -6.99
C ALA A 98 -4.73 1.08 -7.24
N GLN A 99 -4.58 0.08 -6.38
CA GLN A 99 -3.52 -0.92 -6.49
C GLN A 99 -3.56 -1.71 -7.82
N ASN A 100 -4.77 -2.05 -8.30
CA ASN A 100 -4.97 -2.76 -9.57
C ASN A 100 -4.68 -1.90 -10.82
N ILE A 101 -4.83 -0.58 -10.74
CA ILE A 101 -4.43 0.31 -11.83
C ILE A 101 -2.91 0.47 -11.85
N THR A 102 -2.34 0.73 -10.68
CA THR A 102 -0.89 0.92 -10.44
C THR A 102 -0.05 -0.30 -10.88
N ILE A 103 -0.49 -1.54 -10.58
CA ILE A 103 0.27 -2.76 -10.95
C ILE A 103 0.51 -2.92 -12.46
N ARG A 104 -0.35 -2.34 -13.31
CA ARG A 104 -0.22 -2.42 -14.79
C ARG A 104 1.04 -1.74 -15.32
N PHE A 105 1.65 -0.86 -14.52
CA PHE A 105 2.80 -0.04 -14.91
C PHE A 105 4.09 -0.46 -14.19
N GLN A 106 4.12 -1.64 -13.56
CA GLN A 106 5.24 -2.13 -12.75
C GLN A 106 6.61 -2.13 -13.46
N TYR A 107 6.62 -2.26 -14.79
CA TYR A 107 7.84 -2.39 -15.59
C TYR A 107 8.30 -1.10 -16.27
N ASN A 108 7.44 -0.09 -16.41
CA ASN A 108 7.81 1.13 -17.14
C ASN A 108 6.99 2.33 -16.65
N LEU A 109 7.48 2.96 -15.60
CA LEU A 109 6.89 4.13 -14.98
C LEU A 109 7.95 5.23 -14.95
N GLY A 110 7.61 6.42 -15.44
CA GLY A 110 8.45 7.60 -15.35
C GLY A 110 8.04 8.47 -14.17
N GLU A 111 8.80 9.54 -13.93
CA GLU A 111 8.40 10.52 -12.93
C GLU A 111 7.26 11.40 -13.45
N PRO A 112 6.29 11.79 -12.60
CA PRO A 112 5.33 12.82 -12.97
C PRO A 112 6.06 14.16 -13.16
N ASN A 113 5.80 14.84 -14.29
CA ASN A 113 6.23 16.22 -14.55
C ASN A 113 5.60 17.22 -13.58
#